data_AF-A0A392R8G3-F1
#
_entry.id   AF-A0A392R8G3-F1
#
_cell.length_a   1.000
_cell.length_b   1.000
_cell.length_c   1.000
_cell.angle_alpha   90.00
_cell.angle_beta   90.00
_cell.angle_gamma   90.00
#
_symmetry.space_group_name_H-M   'P 1'
#
loop_
_entity.id
_entity.type
_entity.pdbx_description
1 polymer ?
#
loop_
_entity_poly.entity_id
_entity_poly.type
_entity_poly.pdbx_seq_one_letter_code
_entity_poly.pdbx_strand_id
1 'polypeptide(L)' 'MQIAVVEFARSVLGLHDANSTEFDPKTKNPCVIFMPEGSKTHMGGTMRLGSRRTYFNVADCKSAK' A
#
# COMPACT_ATOMS: atom_id res chain seq x y z
N MET A 1 7.60 -4.29 -0.24
CA MET A 1 6.39 -4.48 0.59
C MET A 1 5.16 -4.83 -0.25
N GLN A 2 4.87 -4.09 -1.32
CA GLN A 2 3.66 -4.29 -2.15
C GLN A 2 3.49 -5.74 -2.65
N ILE A 3 4.53 -6.30 -3.29
CA ILE A 3 4.49 -7.69 -3.80
C ILE A 3 4.31 -8.72 -2.67
N ALA A 4 4.90 -8.49 -1.50
CA ALA A 4 4.76 -9.41 -0.36
C ALA A 4 3.31 -9.49 0.14
N VAL A 5 2.58 -8.36 0.16
CA VAL A 5 1.16 -8.33 0.54
C VAL A 5 0.30 -9.03 -0.51
N VAL A 6 0.57 -8.78 -1.79
CA VAL A 6 -0.14 -9.44 -2.90
C VAL A 6 0.06 -10.95 -2.86
N GLU A 7 1.30 -11.41 -2.65
CA GLU A 7 1.61 -12.83 -2.58
C GLU A 7 0.98 -13.51 -1.37
N PHE A 8 0.98 -12.86 -0.21
CA PHE A 8 0.28 -13.38 0.96
C PHE A 8 -1.23 -13.51 0.73
N ALA A 9 -1.84 -12.53 0.06
CA ALA A 9 -3.26 -12.59 -0.30
C ALA A 9 -3.58 -13.75 -1.26
N ARG A 10 -2.69 -14.03 -2.22
CA ARG A 10 -2.87 -15.15 -3.17
C ARG A 10 -2.68 -16.51 -2.51
N SER A 11 -1.60 -16.66 -1.75
CA SER A 11 -1.18 -17.96 -1.23
C SER A 11 -1.87 -18.36 0.08
N VAL A 12 -2.16 -17.41 0.98
CA VAL A 12 -2.75 -17.70 2.30
C VAL A 12 -4.25 -17.44 2.33
N LEU A 13 -4.71 -16.34 1.73
CA LEU A 13 -6.13 -15.95 1.75
C LEU A 13 -6.92 -16.53 0.56
N GLY A 14 -6.27 -17.22 -0.38
CA GLY A 14 -6.91 -17.83 -1.55
C GLY A 14 -7.43 -16.83 -2.59
N LEU A 15 -7.02 -15.55 -2.50
CA LEU A 15 -7.43 -14.50 -3.43
C LEU A 15 -6.52 -14.53 -4.66
N HIS A 16 -6.70 -15.50 -5.54
CA HIS A 16 -5.84 -15.69 -6.72
C HIS A 16 -5.79 -14.47 -7.66
N ASP A 17 -6.89 -13.72 -7.73
CA ASP A 17 -7.01 -12.50 -8.54
C ASP A 17 -6.43 -11.25 -7.85
N ALA A 18 -5.96 -11.35 -6.59
CA ALA A 18 -5.38 -10.24 -5.86
C ALA A 18 -4.22 -9.61 -6.63
N ASN A 19 -4.29 -8.30 -6.91
CA ASN A 19 -3.20 -7.60 -7.60
C ASN A 19 -3.16 -6.12 -7.20
N SER A 20 -2.11 -5.41 -7.65
CA SER A 20 -2.09 -3.95 -7.59
C SER A 20 -2.84 -3.35 -8.78
N THR A 21 -3.53 -2.24 -8.56
CA THR A 21 -4.14 -1.43 -9.62
C THR A 21 -3.12 -0.83 -10.58
N GLU A 22 -1.84 -0.79 -10.20
CA GLU A 22 -0.74 -0.37 -11.07
C GLU A 22 -0.47 -1.39 -12.18
N PHE A 23 -0.58 -2.70 -11.87
CA PHE A 23 -0.32 -3.78 -12.83
C PHE A 23 -1.59 -4.24 -13.54
N ASP A 24 -2.69 -4.37 -12.79
CA ASP A 24 -3.98 -4.77 -13.35
C ASP A 24 -5.09 -3.86 -12.80
N PRO A 25 -5.55 -2.89 -13.60
CA PRO A 25 -6.64 -2.00 -13.22
C PRO A 25 -8.00 -2.70 -13.09
N LYS A 26 -8.16 -3.92 -13.62
CA LYS A 26 -9.42 -4.67 -13.66
C LYS A 26 -9.53 -5.78 -12.61
N THR A 27 -8.52 -5.93 -11.75
CA THR A 27 -8.56 -6.89 -10.63
C THR A 27 -9.80 -6.66 -9.76
N LYS A 28 -10.49 -7.75 -9.39
CA LYS A 28 -11.62 -7.69 -8.46
C LYS A 28 -11.17 -7.49 -7.02
N ASN A 29 -9.91 -7.80 -6.72
CA ASN A 29 -9.31 -7.72 -5.39
C ASN A 29 -8.07 -6.81 -5.42
N PRO A 30 -8.25 -5.48 -5.47
CA PRO A 30 -7.13 -4.54 -5.52
C PRO A 30 -6.43 -4.43 -4.15
N CYS A 31 -5.34 -5.19 -3.95
CA CYS A 31 -4.58 -5.18 -2.70
C CYS A 31 -3.71 -3.93 -2.52
N VAL A 32 -3.27 -3.31 -3.62
CA VAL A 32 -2.44 -2.10 -3.61
C VAL A 32 -3.03 -1.11 -4.59
N ILE A 33 -3.49 0.03 -4.07
CA ILE A 33 -4.15 1.09 -4.83
C ILE A 33 -3.28 2.34 -4.92
N PHE A 34 -3.43 3.10 -6.01
CA PHE A 34 -2.83 4.41 -6.14
C PHE A 34 -3.58 5.44 -5.29
N MET A 35 -2.91 6.01 -4.28
CA MET A 35 -3.46 7.04 -3.39
C MET A 35 -2.48 8.22 -3.29
N PRO A 36 -2.68 9.30 -4.07
CA PRO A 36 -1.78 10.45 -4.05
C PRO A 36 -1.99 11.32 -2.80
N GLU A 37 -0.94 12.03 -2.38
CA GLU A 37 -1.06 13.06 -1.33
C GLU A 37 -1.70 14.32 -1.94
N GLY A 38 -2.82 14.76 -1.36
CA GLY A 38 -3.42 16.04 -1.68
C GLY A 38 -2.66 17.17 -0.98
N SER A 39 -2.07 18.09 -1.76
CA SER A 39 -1.44 19.29 -1.21
C SER A 39 -2.34 20.51 -1.41
N LYS A 40 -2.40 21.39 -0.41
CA LYS A 40 -3.10 22.69 -0.54
C LYS A 40 -2.30 23.70 -1.36
N THR A 41 -1.00 23.50 -1.52
CA THR A 41 -0.09 24.42 -2.22
C THR A 41 0.25 23.99 -3.63
N HIS A 42 0.14 22.70 -3.93
CA HIS A 42 0.40 22.14 -5.25
C HIS A 42 -0.85 21.41 -5.77
N MET A 43 -1.36 21.86 -6.91
CA MET A 43 -2.52 21.25 -7.56
C MET A 43 -2.13 19.91 -8.19
N GLY A 44 -3.00 18.91 -8.08
CA GLY A 44 -2.80 17.57 -8.64
C GLY A 44 -2.45 16.50 -7.59
N GLY A 45 -2.18 15.28 -8.06
CA GLY A 45 -1.78 14.16 -7.22
C GLY A 45 -0.28 14.15 -6.99
N THR A 46 0.18 14.67 -5.86
CA THR A 46 1.63 14.72 -5.56
C THR A 46 2.13 13.37 -5.05
N MET A 47 3.38 13.04 -5.38
CA MET A 47 4.04 11.83 -4.87
C MET A 47 4.34 11.98 -3.39
N ARG A 48 4.17 10.89 -2.64
CA ARG A 48 4.52 10.82 -1.22
C ARG A 48 6.04 10.78 -1.07
N LEU A 49 6.63 11.93 -0.75
CA LEU A 49 8.09 12.11 -0.64
C LEU A 49 8.46 13.05 0.51
N GLY A 50 9.65 12.82 1.08
CA GLY A 50 10.24 13.63 2.14
C GLY A 50 10.08 13.03 3.54
N SER A 51 10.51 13.78 4.56
CA SER A 51 10.37 13.34 5.95
C SER A 51 8.90 13.34 6.34
N ARG A 52 8.43 12.18 6.80
CA ARG A 52 7.08 11.93 7.27
C ARG A 52 7.18 11.13 8.55
N ARG A 53 6.35 11.48 9.54
CA ARG A 53 6.30 10.74 10.80
C ARG A 53 5.47 9.47 10.59
N THR A 54 6.03 8.33 11.00
CA THR A 54 5.35 7.05 11.05
C THR A 54 5.23 6.64 12.51
N TYR A 55 4.00 6.40 12.96
CA TYR A 55 3.73 5.96 14.34
C TYR A 55 3.63 4.44 14.36
N PHE A 56 4.24 3.79 15.36
CA PHE A 56 4.08 2.36 15.58
C PHE A 56 2.79 2.08 16.35
N ASN A 57 2.02 1.08 15.91
CA ASN A 57 0.72 0.76 16.51
C ASN A 57 0.77 -0.35 17.55
N VAL A 58 1.77 -1.24 17.50
CA VAL A 58 1.82 -2.44 18.34
C VAL A 58 3.13 -2.52 19.12
N ALA A 59 3.03 -2.93 20.39
CA ALA A 59 4.16 -2.96 21.33
C ALA A 59 5.16 -4.09 21.05
N ASP A 60 4.73 -5.14 20.36
CA ASP A 60 5.54 -6.29 19.94
C ASP A 60 6.21 -6.09 18.57
N CYS A 61 6.12 -4.89 17.99
CA CYS A 61 6.81 -4.57 16.74
C CYS A 61 8.33 -4.63 16.93
N LYS A 62 9.00 -5.54 16.23
CA LYS A 62 10.47 -5.69 16.29
C LYS A 62 11.21 -4.41 15.86
N SER A 63 10.62 -3.61 14.98
CA SER A 63 11.20 -2.35 14.51
C SER A 63 10.94 -1.15 15.44
N ALA A 64 10.13 -1.34 16.49
CA ALA A 64 9.87 -0.31 17.50
C ALA A 64 10.82 -0.40 18.72
N LYS A 65 11.70 -1.42 18.75
CA LYS A 65 12.76 -1.59 19.76
C LYS A 65 14.10 -1.09 19.25
#